data_AF-A0A962MHQ0-F1
#
_entry.id   AF-A0A962MHQ0-F1
#
_cell.length_a   1.000
_cell.length_b   1.000
_cell.length_c   1.000
_cell.angle_alpha   90.00
_cell.angle_beta   90.00
_cell.angle_gamma   90.00
#
_symmetry.space_group_name_H-M   'P 1'
#
loop_
_entity.id
_entity.type
_entity.pdbx_description
1 polymer ?
#
loop_
_entity_poly.entity_id
_entity_poly.type
_entity_poly.pdbx_seq_one_letter_code
_entity_poly.pdbx_strand_id
1 'polypeptide(L)'
;HVARVVPTPPTDETVAVQPTQPSMQADDTQQVRLVPRETAVDESQPVRVGLNLRQLFDRIVAEWKQAKLTITLALAVGIVIGLPVLGWGLWPVEWTGGSYADLSPQYQQAVVDMASDLAAYDPTSPAVVRVTHLYPGIELEICRQANNTADVNKQQRLRFLNFKVTGADCTRTVE
;
A
#
# COMPACT_ATOMS: atom_id res chain seq x y z
N HIS A 1 18.10 11.96 -43.09
CA HIS A 1 19.47 12.48 -42.88
C HIS A 1 19.75 12.48 -41.38
N VAL A 2 20.82 11.91 -40.82
CA VAL A 2 21.94 11.08 -41.36
C VAL A 2 22.15 9.87 -40.41
N ALA A 3 22.98 8.89 -40.78
CA ALA A 3 23.07 7.59 -40.12
C ALA A 3 24.06 7.51 -38.94
N ARG A 4 23.76 6.55 -38.02
CA ARG A 4 24.66 5.61 -37.32
C ARG A 4 26.18 5.85 -37.40
N VAL A 5 26.83 5.91 -36.24
CA VAL A 5 28.27 5.61 -36.06
C VAL A 5 28.48 4.73 -34.82
N VAL A 6 29.18 3.60 -34.98
CA VAL A 6 29.74 2.76 -33.90
C VAL A 6 31.06 2.13 -34.37
N PRO A 7 32.19 2.48 -33.72
CA PRO A 7 33.35 1.58 -33.56
C PRO A 7 33.85 1.59 -32.09
N THR A 8 33.87 0.47 -31.34
CA THR A 8 34.92 -0.58 -31.21
C THR A 8 36.17 -0.21 -30.36
N PRO A 9 36.76 -1.16 -29.59
CA PRO A 9 37.84 -0.93 -28.60
C PRO A 9 39.27 -1.05 -29.21
N PRO A 10 40.37 -0.78 -28.46
CA PRO A 10 40.98 -1.72 -27.49
C PRO A 10 41.12 -1.07 -26.08
N THR A 11 41.98 -1.41 -25.09
CA THR A 11 43.13 -2.35 -24.85
C THR A 11 43.06 -2.80 -23.37
N ASP A 12 43.40 -4.04 -22.99
CA ASP A 12 44.73 -4.60 -22.60
C ASP A 12 45.37 -3.99 -21.32
N GLU A 13 45.38 -4.78 -20.24
CA GLU A 13 46.42 -4.71 -19.19
C GLU A 13 46.74 -6.13 -18.65
N THR A 14 47.38 -6.91 -19.51
CA THR A 14 48.39 -7.97 -19.26
C THR A 14 48.88 -8.29 -17.82
N VAL A 15 49.10 -9.61 -17.58
CA VAL A 15 50.09 -10.21 -16.62
C VAL A 15 49.68 -10.13 -15.12
N ALA A 16 49.87 -11.16 -14.27
CA ALA A 16 50.81 -12.28 -14.32
C ALA A 16 50.22 -13.68 -14.03
N VAL A 17 50.78 -14.67 -14.74
CA VAL A 17 50.92 -16.07 -14.28
C VAL A 17 52.41 -16.29 -14.02
N GLN A 18 52.79 -16.97 -12.93
CA GLN A 18 54.18 -17.41 -12.70
C GLN A 18 54.25 -18.78 -12.01
N PRO A 19 55.31 -19.59 -12.23
CA PRO A 19 55.15 -21.05 -12.23
C PRO A 19 56.01 -21.84 -11.21
N THR A 20 55.50 -23.02 -10.86
CA THR A 20 56.20 -24.33 -10.91
C THR A 20 57.61 -24.49 -10.28
N GLN A 21 57.62 -25.12 -9.09
CA GLN A 21 58.64 -26.10 -8.64
C GLN A 21 60.08 -25.57 -8.34
N PRO A 22 61.09 -26.43 -8.04
CA PRO A 22 61.19 -27.14 -6.75
C PRO A 22 62.58 -27.04 -6.10
N SER A 23 62.71 -27.51 -4.85
CA SER A 23 64.02 -27.89 -4.27
C SER A 23 63.89 -29.12 -3.37
N MET A 24 64.86 -30.03 -3.48
CA MET A 24 64.96 -31.26 -2.67
C MET A 24 66.02 -31.09 -1.59
N GLN A 25 65.65 -31.35 -0.34
CA GLN A 25 66.53 -31.72 0.78
C GLN A 25 65.68 -32.70 1.62
N ALA A 26 66.03 -33.96 1.90
CA ALA A 26 67.33 -34.59 2.20
C ALA A 26 68.02 -33.93 3.41
N ASP A 27 68.34 -34.62 4.49
CA ASP A 27 68.21 -36.04 4.84
C ASP A 27 68.40 -36.14 6.37
N ASP A 28 67.53 -36.83 7.12
CA ASP A 28 67.92 -37.27 8.47
C ASP A 28 67.07 -38.41 9.08
N THR A 29 67.75 -39.53 9.33
CA THR A 29 67.58 -40.44 10.48
C THR A 29 66.16 -40.83 10.93
N GLN A 30 65.66 -41.93 10.34
CA GLN A 30 64.53 -42.72 10.83
C GLN A 30 64.87 -43.43 12.17
N GLN A 31 64.72 -42.75 13.31
CA GLN A 31 64.87 -43.38 14.63
C GLN A 31 63.72 -44.34 14.94
N VAL A 32 63.91 -45.63 14.61
CA VAL A 32 63.03 -46.74 15.02
C VAL A 32 63.18 -47.00 16.51
N ARG A 33 62.58 -46.14 17.34
CA ARG A 33 62.42 -46.41 18.78
C ARG A 33 61.41 -47.55 18.94
N LEU A 34 61.91 -48.72 19.34
CA LEU A 34 61.11 -49.85 19.79
C LEU A 34 60.36 -49.45 21.07
N VAL A 35 59.15 -48.93 20.92
CA VAL A 35 58.23 -48.68 22.05
C VAL A 35 57.68 -50.04 22.51
N PRO A 36 57.81 -50.42 23.79
CA PRO A 36 57.17 -51.60 24.32
C PRO A 36 55.66 -51.53 24.08
N ARG A 37 55.07 -52.55 23.45
CA ARG A 37 53.62 -52.66 23.31
C ARG A 37 53.01 -53.20 24.61
N GLU A 38 53.18 -52.45 25.68
CA GLU A 38 52.41 -52.64 26.90
C GLU A 38 50.96 -52.28 26.58
N THR A 39 50.07 -53.28 26.63
CA THR A 39 48.64 -53.08 26.43
C THR A 39 48.02 -52.49 27.68
N ALA A 40 48.33 -51.22 27.94
CA ALA A 40 47.58 -50.40 28.87
C ALA A 40 46.14 -50.26 28.38
N VAL A 41 45.24 -51.01 29.00
CA VAL A 41 43.79 -50.83 28.84
C VAL A 41 43.44 -49.54 29.58
N ASP A 42 43.11 -48.47 28.85
CA ASP A 42 42.60 -47.23 29.44
C ASP A 42 41.15 -47.44 29.92
N GLU A 43 41.03 -48.00 31.13
CA GLU A 43 39.77 -48.27 31.80
C GLU A 43 39.17 -47.00 32.46
N SER A 44 39.52 -45.79 31.97
CA SER A 44 39.30 -44.54 32.74
C SER A 44 38.79 -43.32 31.96
N GLN A 45 38.18 -43.50 30.78
CA GLN A 45 37.44 -42.42 30.10
C GLN A 45 35.92 -42.56 30.26
N PRO A 46 35.31 -42.02 31.34
CA PRO A 46 33.86 -41.93 31.43
C PRO A 46 33.34 -41.00 30.33
N VAL A 47 32.53 -41.55 29.43
CA VAL A 47 31.98 -40.81 28.28
C VAL A 47 31.18 -39.61 28.79
N ARG A 48 31.71 -38.39 28.61
CA ARG A 48 31.10 -37.14 29.10
C ARG A 48 29.91 -36.68 28.25
N VAL A 49 28.87 -37.52 28.17
CA VAL A 49 27.60 -37.21 27.49
C VAL A 49 26.91 -35.97 28.10
N GLY A 50 27.06 -35.79 29.42
CA GLY A 50 26.40 -34.73 30.18
C GLY A 50 27.17 -33.41 30.30
N LEU A 51 27.25 -32.61 29.23
CA LEU A 51 27.46 -31.15 29.40
C LEU A 51 26.92 -30.25 28.27
N ASN A 52 26.92 -30.69 27.01
CA ASN A 52 26.69 -29.77 25.88
C ASN A 52 25.22 -29.48 25.52
N LEU A 53 24.25 -30.15 26.15
CA LEU A 53 22.83 -29.97 25.82
C LEU A 53 22.33 -28.54 26.10
N ARG A 54 22.74 -27.93 27.22
CA ARG A 54 22.37 -26.54 27.55
C ARG A 54 22.93 -25.54 26.54
N GLN A 55 24.21 -25.66 26.18
CA GLN A 55 24.85 -24.77 25.20
C GLN A 55 24.21 -24.85 23.79
N LEU A 56 23.64 -26.00 23.41
CA LEU A 56 22.85 -26.14 22.18
C LEU A 56 21.50 -25.40 22.31
N PHE A 57 20.79 -25.56 23.42
CA PHE A 57 19.55 -24.81 23.67
C PHE A 57 19.77 -23.30 23.75
N ASP A 58 20.85 -22.83 24.37
CA ASP A 58 21.18 -21.40 24.48
C ASP A 58 21.41 -20.76 23.10
N ARG A 59 22.09 -21.47 22.17
CA ARG A 59 22.23 -21.03 20.77
C ARG A 59 20.88 -20.95 20.05
N ILE A 60 20.05 -21.98 20.17
CA ILE A 60 18.72 -22.01 19.56
C ILE A 60 17.88 -20.82 20.08
N VAL A 61 17.79 -20.64 21.40
CA VAL A 61 16.98 -19.60 22.04
C VAL A 61 17.47 -18.19 21.70
N ALA A 62 18.78 -17.98 21.45
CA ALA A 62 19.30 -16.70 20.99
C ALA A 62 18.74 -16.30 19.61
N GLU A 63 18.66 -17.25 18.66
CA GLU A 63 18.15 -17.00 17.30
C GLU A 63 16.64 -16.71 17.28
N TRP A 64 15.86 -17.27 18.22
CA TRP A 64 14.41 -17.02 18.31
C TRP A 64 14.04 -15.54 18.48
N LYS A 65 14.93 -14.67 19.00
CA LYS A 65 14.69 -13.22 19.04
C LYS A 65 14.64 -12.59 17.64
N GLN A 66 15.48 -13.03 16.71
CA GLN A 66 15.44 -12.55 15.32
C GLN A 66 14.35 -13.26 14.50
N ALA A 67 14.06 -14.54 14.78
CA ALA A 67 12.93 -15.24 14.18
C ALA A 67 11.58 -14.54 14.47
N LYS A 68 11.35 -14.10 15.71
CA LYS A 68 10.13 -13.34 16.06
C LYS A 68 10.04 -12.00 15.32
N LEU A 69 11.15 -11.28 15.18
CA LEU A 69 11.17 -9.98 14.50
C LEU A 69 10.92 -10.14 12.99
N THR A 70 11.58 -11.11 12.34
CA THR A 70 11.38 -11.40 10.91
C THR A 70 9.97 -11.89 10.58
N ILE A 71 9.37 -12.78 11.41
CA ILE A 71 7.97 -13.20 11.25
C ILE A 71 7.01 -12.01 11.41
N THR A 72 7.23 -11.16 12.41
CA THR A 72 6.38 -9.97 12.65
C THR A 72 6.49 -8.98 11.50
N LEU A 73 7.69 -8.76 10.96
CA LEU A 73 7.91 -7.87 9.82
C LEU A 73 7.30 -8.42 8.53
N ALA A 74 7.44 -9.72 8.27
CA ALA A 74 6.83 -10.39 7.12
C ALA A 74 5.29 -10.34 7.19
N LEU A 75 4.70 -10.54 8.37
CA LEU A 75 3.26 -10.38 8.59
C LEU A 75 2.81 -8.92 8.40
N ALA A 76 3.55 -7.96 8.93
CA ALA A 76 3.24 -6.54 8.78
C ALA A 76 3.29 -6.10 7.31
N VAL A 77 4.34 -6.48 6.56
CA VAL A 77 4.45 -6.22 5.12
C VAL A 77 3.34 -6.94 4.34
N GLY A 78 3.04 -8.19 4.70
CA GLY A 78 1.96 -8.97 4.10
C GLY A 78 0.57 -8.33 4.28
N ILE A 79 0.29 -7.74 5.44
CA ILE A 79 -0.96 -6.99 5.70
C ILE A 79 -0.93 -5.63 4.98
N VAL A 80 0.16 -4.88 5.08
CA VAL A 80 0.30 -3.54 4.49
C VAL A 80 0.25 -3.55 2.96
N ILE A 81 0.65 -4.65 2.30
CA ILE A 81 0.48 -4.83 0.86
C ILE A 81 -0.82 -5.55 0.54
N GLY A 82 -1.11 -6.67 1.20
CA GLY A 82 -2.27 -7.52 0.90
C GLY A 82 -3.62 -6.83 1.16
N LEU A 83 -3.76 -6.07 2.23
CA LEU A 83 -5.03 -5.43 2.58
C LEU A 83 -5.44 -4.30 1.63
N PRO A 84 -4.58 -3.34 1.21
CA PRO A 84 -4.96 -2.38 0.18
C PRO A 84 -5.06 -3.03 -1.21
N VAL A 85 -4.13 -3.92 -1.61
CA VAL A 85 -4.14 -4.47 -2.98
C VAL A 85 -5.31 -5.43 -3.21
N LEU A 86 -5.59 -6.34 -2.29
CA LEU A 86 -6.70 -7.29 -2.43
C LEU A 86 -8.02 -6.73 -1.87
N GLY A 87 -7.96 -6.03 -0.73
CA GLY A 87 -9.17 -5.51 -0.07
C GLY A 87 -9.79 -4.30 -0.79
N TRP A 88 -8.97 -3.35 -1.25
CA TRP A 88 -9.47 -2.13 -1.91
C TRP A 88 -9.25 -2.11 -3.42
N GLY A 89 -8.19 -2.79 -3.91
CA GLY A 89 -7.88 -2.88 -5.35
C GLY A 89 -8.74 -3.87 -6.13
N LEU A 90 -9.24 -4.94 -5.49
CA LEU A 90 -10.09 -5.95 -6.14
C LEU A 90 -11.59 -5.73 -5.89
N TRP A 91 -11.96 -5.25 -4.70
CA TRP A 91 -13.35 -4.99 -4.28
C TRP A 91 -13.48 -3.55 -3.77
N PRO A 92 -13.69 -2.55 -4.65
CA PRO A 92 -13.92 -1.17 -4.22
C PRO A 92 -15.18 -1.08 -3.34
N VAL A 93 -15.06 -0.44 -2.18
CA VAL A 93 -16.19 -0.25 -1.25
C VAL A 93 -17.09 0.87 -1.76
N GLU A 94 -18.16 0.49 -2.48
CA GLU A 94 -19.21 1.43 -2.90
C GLU A 94 -20.18 1.72 -1.75
N TRP A 95 -20.22 2.98 -1.29
CA TRP A 95 -21.13 3.45 -0.25
C TRP A 95 -22.52 3.72 -0.82
N THR A 96 -23.29 2.66 -1.05
CA THR A 96 -24.66 2.74 -1.56
C THR A 96 -25.64 3.29 -0.51
N GLY A 97 -26.52 4.21 -0.91
CA GLY A 97 -27.67 4.65 -0.10
C GLY A 97 -27.52 5.98 0.63
N GLY A 98 -26.38 6.67 0.53
CA GLY A 98 -26.24 8.04 1.03
C GLY A 98 -27.08 9.03 0.22
N SER A 99 -27.90 9.84 0.89
CA SER A 99 -28.75 10.88 0.32
C SER A 99 -28.05 12.24 0.32
N TYR A 100 -28.39 13.13 -0.61
CA TYR A 100 -27.99 14.54 -0.51
C TYR A 100 -28.58 15.22 0.74
N ALA A 101 -29.68 14.68 1.29
CA ALA A 101 -30.26 15.14 2.56
C ALA A 101 -29.36 14.85 3.78
N ASP A 102 -28.47 13.84 3.71
CA ASP A 102 -27.57 13.47 4.82
C ASP A 102 -26.33 14.38 4.90
N LEU A 103 -26.11 15.22 3.89
CA LEU A 103 -25.00 16.18 3.85
C LEU A 103 -25.20 17.33 4.82
N SER A 104 -24.11 17.94 5.27
CA SER A 104 -24.20 19.17 6.07
C SER A 104 -24.81 20.34 5.27
N PRO A 105 -25.52 21.29 5.90
CA PRO A 105 -26.33 22.29 5.19
C PRO A 105 -25.58 23.18 4.18
N GLN A 106 -24.27 23.33 4.33
CA GLN A 106 -23.42 24.05 3.37
C GLN A 106 -23.28 23.31 2.02
N TYR A 107 -23.22 21.97 2.04
CA TYR A 107 -23.12 21.15 0.83
C TYR A 107 -24.49 20.91 0.19
N GLN A 108 -25.54 20.76 1.00
CA GLN A 108 -26.94 20.81 0.53
C GLN A 108 -27.19 22.07 -0.32
N GLN A 109 -26.72 23.24 0.17
CA GLN A 109 -26.84 24.50 -0.56
C GLN A 109 -26.07 24.49 -1.87
N ALA A 110 -24.80 24.07 -1.85
CA ALA A 110 -23.95 23.99 -3.04
C ALA A 110 -24.50 23.04 -4.13
N VAL A 111 -25.12 21.91 -3.73
CA VAL A 111 -25.77 20.97 -4.67
C VAL A 111 -26.98 21.59 -5.34
N VAL A 112 -27.81 22.32 -4.60
CA VAL A 112 -28.98 23.03 -5.14
C VAL A 112 -28.57 24.18 -6.08
N ASP A 113 -27.51 24.91 -5.74
CA ASP A 113 -26.94 25.94 -6.62
C ASP A 113 -26.49 25.35 -7.96
N MET A 114 -25.64 24.32 -7.93
CA MET A 114 -25.16 23.63 -9.13
C MET A 114 -26.31 23.03 -9.95
N ALA A 115 -27.32 22.46 -9.29
CA ALA A 115 -28.51 21.94 -9.98
C ALA A 115 -29.33 23.06 -10.64
N SER A 116 -29.41 24.25 -10.04
CA SER A 116 -30.16 25.39 -10.60
C SER A 116 -29.44 26.04 -11.78
N ASP A 117 -28.11 26.14 -11.71
CA ASP A 117 -27.28 26.62 -12.82
C ASP A 117 -27.28 25.62 -13.98
N LEU A 118 -27.19 24.31 -13.69
CA LEU A 118 -27.28 23.27 -14.70
C LEU A 118 -28.66 23.22 -15.36
N ALA A 119 -29.75 23.35 -14.59
CA ALA A 119 -31.11 23.41 -15.13
C ALA A 119 -31.34 24.66 -15.99
N ALA A 120 -30.71 25.80 -15.64
CA ALA A 120 -30.78 27.03 -16.42
C ALA A 120 -29.95 26.98 -17.73
N TYR A 121 -28.92 26.14 -17.79
CA TYR A 121 -28.10 25.92 -18.99
C TYR A 121 -28.65 24.81 -19.91
N ASP A 122 -28.97 23.64 -19.34
CA ASP A 122 -29.59 22.51 -20.02
C ASP A 122 -30.80 22.00 -19.20
N PRO A 123 -32.02 22.47 -19.50
CA PRO A 123 -33.24 22.05 -18.82
C PRO A 123 -33.66 20.60 -19.16
N THR A 124 -32.95 19.93 -20.08
CA THR A 124 -33.14 18.51 -20.43
C THR A 124 -32.10 17.59 -19.83
N SER A 125 -31.12 18.12 -19.07
CA SER A 125 -30.00 17.33 -18.56
C SER A 125 -30.45 16.21 -17.63
N PRO A 126 -30.10 14.94 -17.89
CA PRO A 126 -30.44 13.82 -17.02
C PRO A 126 -29.79 13.92 -15.63
N ALA A 127 -28.73 14.73 -15.50
CA ALA A 127 -28.09 15.01 -14.22
C ALA A 127 -28.99 15.79 -13.25
N VAL A 128 -29.83 16.72 -13.73
CA VAL A 128 -30.80 17.44 -12.87
C VAL A 128 -31.81 16.45 -12.30
N VAL A 129 -32.38 15.60 -13.16
CA VAL A 129 -33.31 14.52 -12.76
C VAL A 129 -32.65 13.57 -11.76
N ARG A 130 -31.37 13.22 -11.97
CA ARG A 130 -30.60 12.37 -11.04
C ARG A 130 -30.41 13.02 -9.66
N VAL A 131 -30.15 14.32 -9.60
CA VAL A 131 -30.06 15.05 -8.31
C VAL A 131 -31.41 15.05 -7.59
N THR A 132 -32.52 15.29 -8.29
CA THR A 132 -33.87 15.22 -7.71
C THR A 132 -34.18 13.85 -7.10
N HIS A 133 -33.82 12.75 -7.77
CA HIS A 133 -34.02 11.40 -7.21
C HIS A 133 -33.11 11.05 -6.03
N LEU A 134 -31.93 11.66 -5.94
CA LEU A 134 -30.96 11.45 -4.85
C LEU A 134 -31.14 12.46 -3.69
N TYR A 135 -32.02 13.45 -3.84
CA TYR A 135 -32.33 14.47 -2.84
C TYR A 135 -33.85 14.53 -2.60
N PRO A 136 -34.43 13.60 -1.81
CA PRO A 136 -35.80 13.74 -1.32
C PRO A 136 -35.93 15.01 -0.47
N GLY A 137 -36.96 15.82 -0.71
CA GLY A 137 -37.19 17.09 0.01
C GLY A 137 -36.44 18.30 -0.55
N ILE A 138 -35.79 18.19 -1.72
CA ILE A 138 -35.01 19.28 -2.34
C ILE A 138 -35.82 20.55 -2.57
N GLU A 139 -37.13 20.44 -2.84
CA GLU A 139 -38.05 21.56 -3.03
C GLU A 139 -38.13 22.52 -1.83
N LEU A 140 -38.04 21.99 -0.61
CA LEU A 140 -37.99 22.79 0.61
C LEU A 140 -36.72 23.65 0.66
N GLU A 141 -35.58 23.06 0.29
CA GLU A 141 -34.27 23.73 0.27
C GLU A 141 -34.16 24.75 -0.88
N ILE A 142 -34.68 24.41 -2.07
CA ILE A 142 -34.76 25.32 -3.22
C ILE A 142 -35.57 26.56 -2.85
N CYS A 143 -36.77 26.40 -2.28
CA CYS A 143 -37.59 27.55 -1.91
C CYS A 143 -37.04 28.32 -0.71
N ARG A 144 -36.39 27.66 0.26
CA ARG A 144 -35.66 28.33 1.35
C ARG A 144 -34.56 29.23 0.80
N GLN A 145 -33.75 28.75 -0.15
CA GLN A 145 -32.72 29.57 -0.78
C GLN A 145 -33.29 30.65 -1.71
N ALA A 146 -34.33 30.34 -2.48
CA ALA A 146 -34.97 31.29 -3.39
C ALA A 146 -35.54 32.50 -2.64
N ASN A 147 -36.03 32.29 -1.41
CA ASN A 147 -36.56 33.36 -0.55
C ASN A 147 -35.46 34.08 0.25
N ASN A 148 -34.36 33.40 0.60
CA ASN A 148 -33.25 33.99 1.36
C ASN A 148 -32.18 34.70 0.51
N THR A 149 -32.18 34.54 -0.82
CA THR A 149 -31.22 35.22 -1.70
C THR A 149 -31.68 36.61 -2.13
N ALA A 150 -30.74 37.56 -2.13
CA ALA A 150 -30.95 38.93 -2.62
C ALA A 150 -30.61 39.10 -4.11
N ASP A 151 -29.91 38.14 -4.73
CA ASP A 151 -29.65 38.17 -6.18
C ASP A 151 -30.88 37.69 -6.95
N VAL A 152 -31.43 38.59 -7.77
CA VAL A 152 -32.58 38.31 -8.64
C VAL A 152 -32.25 37.21 -9.67
N ASN A 153 -31.01 37.08 -10.12
CA ASN A 153 -30.63 36.07 -11.12
C ASN A 153 -30.66 34.67 -10.50
N LYS A 154 -29.97 34.49 -9.36
CA LYS A 154 -30.04 33.26 -8.55
C LYS A 154 -31.48 32.94 -8.13
N GLN A 155 -32.28 33.93 -7.72
CA GLN A 155 -33.70 33.72 -7.38
C GLN A 155 -34.50 33.15 -8.55
N GLN A 156 -34.29 33.63 -9.80
CA GLN A 156 -34.98 33.08 -10.98
C GLN A 156 -34.53 31.64 -11.32
N ARG A 157 -33.23 31.32 -11.22
CA ARG A 157 -32.71 29.96 -11.46
C ARG A 157 -33.28 28.94 -10.48
N LEU A 158 -33.34 29.30 -9.19
CA LEU A 158 -33.92 28.46 -8.15
C LEU A 158 -35.43 28.26 -8.35
N ARG A 159 -36.19 29.32 -8.70
CA ARG A 159 -37.62 29.21 -9.05
C ARG A 159 -37.86 28.27 -10.23
N PHE A 160 -37.06 28.40 -11.28
CA PHE A 160 -37.11 27.51 -12.44
C PHE A 160 -36.84 26.05 -12.06
N LEU A 161 -35.83 25.79 -11.23
CA LEU A 161 -35.55 24.45 -10.71
C LEU A 161 -36.73 23.90 -9.91
N ASN A 162 -37.35 24.70 -9.03
CA ASN A 162 -38.52 24.24 -8.25
C ASN A 162 -39.70 23.88 -9.15
N PHE A 163 -39.99 24.71 -10.16
CA PHE A 163 -41.04 24.44 -11.15
C PHE A 163 -40.75 23.16 -11.94
N LYS A 164 -39.49 22.91 -12.29
CA LYS A 164 -39.05 21.67 -12.96
C LYS A 164 -39.16 20.41 -12.09
N VAL A 165 -39.07 20.53 -10.77
CA VAL A 165 -39.18 19.42 -9.81
C VAL A 165 -40.63 19.16 -9.38
N THR A 166 -41.40 20.21 -9.11
CA THR A 166 -42.71 20.13 -8.45
C THR A 166 -43.91 20.50 -9.31
N GLY A 167 -43.69 21.18 -10.45
CA GLY A 167 -44.74 21.85 -11.22
C GLY A 167 -45.25 23.17 -10.61
N ALA A 168 -44.69 23.62 -9.49
CA ALA A 168 -45.07 24.86 -8.80
C ALA A 168 -43.88 25.84 -8.65
N ASP A 169 -44.16 27.13 -8.60
CA ASP A 169 -43.17 28.14 -8.21
C ASP A 169 -43.07 28.24 -6.68
N CYS A 170 -41.93 28.69 -6.18
CA CYS A 170 -41.72 29.05 -4.78
C CYS A 170 -42.49 30.34 -4.44
N THR A 171 -43.82 30.24 -4.27
CA THR A 171 -44.62 31.34 -3.73
C THR A 171 -43.96 31.84 -2.44
N ARG A 172 -43.57 33.11 -2.40
CA ARG A 172 -43.25 33.73 -1.11
C ARG A 172 -44.53 33.69 -0.28
N THR A 173 -44.50 33.09 0.89
CA THR A 173 -45.48 33.37 1.94
C THR A 173 -45.25 34.81 2.36
N VAL A 174 -45.98 35.74 1.72
CA VAL A 174 -45.96 37.16 2.08
C VAL A 174 -47.03 37.36 3.16
N GLU A 175 -46.57 37.31 4.40
CA GLU A 175 -47.31 37.62 5.62
C GLU A 175 -46.49 38.62 6.44
#